data_AF-A0A9W6BEE7-F1
#
_entry.id   AF-A0A9W6BEE7-F1
#
_cell.length_a   1.000
_cell.length_b   1.000
_cell.length_c   1.000
_cell.angle_alpha   90.00
_cell.angle_beta   90.00
_cell.angle_gamma   90.00
#
_symmetry.space_group_name_H-M   'P 1'
#
loop_
_entity.id
_entity.type
_entity.pdbx_description
1 polymer ?
#
loop_
_entity_poly.entity_id
_entity_poly.type
_entity_poly.pdbx_seq_one_letter_code
_entity_poly.pdbx_strand_id
1 'polypeptide(L)'
;MANPVPQRDVMGLLDTLDQSVADMLPRPNDPSASARAADAVQRFAGAVGQLEAFFRHLQTLKPVAAGPAAAQAQELEDLQSELQEKDRLIAHAQSQLSRWQEILQQQEQLQENTLFAGIGS
;
A
#
# COMPACT_ATOMS: atom_id res chain seq x y z
N MET A 1 -6.72 -13.37 18.54
CA MET A 1 -8.08 -13.86 18.26
C MET A 1 -8.35 -13.60 16.78
N ALA A 2 -8.31 -14.65 15.95
CA ALA A 2 -8.56 -14.53 14.52
C ALA A 2 -10.08 -14.50 14.31
N ASN A 3 -10.60 -13.40 13.78
CA ASN A 3 -12.01 -13.33 13.39
C ASN A 3 -12.14 -14.16 12.10
N PRO A 4 -12.87 -15.30 12.09
CA PRO A 4 -13.03 -16.06 10.86
C PRO A 4 -13.83 -15.19 9.90
N VAL A 5 -13.19 -14.80 8.79
CA VAL A 5 -13.89 -14.21 7.64
C VAL A 5 -15.10 -15.10 7.34
N PRO A 6 -16.29 -14.54 7.09
CA PRO A 6 -17.52 -15.31 6.94
C PRO A 6 -17.51 -16.06 5.60
N GLN A 7 -16.66 -17.07 5.46
CA GLN A 7 -16.60 -17.97 4.30
C GLN A 7 -17.95 -18.67 4.08
N ARG A 8 -18.75 -18.81 5.15
CA ARG A 8 -20.11 -19.34 5.12
C ARG A 8 -21.12 -18.40 4.43
N ASP A 9 -20.88 -17.09 4.37
CA ASP A 9 -21.73 -16.14 3.64
C ASP A 9 -21.45 -16.15 2.13
N VAL A 10 -20.18 -16.25 1.73
CA VAL A 10 -19.81 -16.14 0.30
C VAL A 10 -20.33 -17.33 -0.51
N MET A 11 -20.22 -18.55 0.01
CA MET A 11 -20.76 -19.73 -0.70
C MET A 11 -22.28 -19.69 -0.83
N GLY A 12 -23.00 -19.22 0.19
CA GLY A 12 -24.45 -19.03 0.12
C GLY A 12 -24.87 -17.95 -0.89
N LEU A 13 -24.06 -16.90 -1.06
CA LEU A 13 -24.28 -15.89 -2.10
C LEU A 13 -24.07 -16.46 -3.51
N LEU A 14 -23.06 -17.30 -3.70
CA LEU A 14 -22.80 -17.98 -4.98
C LEU A 14 -23.93 -18.95 -5.34
N ASP A 15 -24.41 -19.76 -4.38
CA ASP A 15 -25.55 -20.65 -4.59
C ASP A 15 -26.83 -19.85 -4.96
N THR A 16 -27.00 -18.67 -4.35
CA THR A 16 -28.12 -17.76 -4.65
C THR A 16 -28.02 -17.17 -6.05
N LEU A 17 -26.82 -16.87 -6.53
CA LEU A 17 -26.58 -16.39 -7.89
C LEU A 17 -26.91 -17.48 -8.92
N ASP A 18 -26.42 -18.70 -8.71
CA ASP A 18 -26.67 -19.83 -9.62
C ASP A 18 -28.16 -20.16 -9.70
N GLN A 19 -28.85 -20.17 -8.55
CA GLN A 19 -30.30 -20.38 -8.51
C GLN A 19 -31.07 -19.24 -9.20
N SER A 20 -30.62 -17.99 -9.04
CA SER A 20 -31.25 -16.84 -9.68
C SER A 20 -31.07 -16.88 -11.20
N VAL A 21 -29.89 -17.26 -11.70
CA VAL A 21 -29.66 -17.45 -13.15
C VAL A 21 -30.55 -18.56 -13.70
N ALA A 22 -30.70 -19.67 -12.98
CA ALA A 22 -31.58 -20.78 -13.37
C ALA A 22 -33.08 -20.38 -13.37
N ASP A 23 -33.47 -19.40 -12.56
CA ASP A 23 -34.83 -18.86 -12.48
C ASP A 23 -35.12 -17.76 -13.52
N MET A 24 -34.08 -17.15 -14.13
CA MET A 24 -34.21 -16.23 -15.26
C MET A 24 -34.43 -16.95 -16.60
N LEU A 25 -34.06 -18.23 -16.68
CA LEU A 25 -34.21 -19.00 -17.92
C LEU A 25 -35.70 -19.34 -18.19
N PRO A 26 -36.19 -19.15 -19.43
CA PRO A 26 -37.56 -19.45 -19.77
C PRO A 26 -37.84 -20.95 -19.64
N ARG A 27 -38.87 -21.30 -18.87
CA ARG A 27 -39.33 -22.68 -18.70
C ARG A 27 -40.53 -22.95 -19.63
N PRO A 28 -40.54 -24.06 -20.38
CA PRO A 28 -41.71 -24.43 -21.16
C PRO A 28 -42.93 -24.60 -20.24
N ASN A 29 -44.08 -24.06 -20.64
CA ASN A 29 -45.37 -24.16 -19.93
C ASN A 29 -45.49 -23.39 -18.61
N ASP A 30 -44.67 -22.35 -18.38
CA ASP A 30 -44.79 -21.53 -17.18
C ASP A 30 -45.52 -20.20 -17.43
N PRO A 31 -46.75 -20.03 -16.89
CA PRO A 31 -47.52 -18.78 -17.05
C PRO A 31 -46.95 -17.60 -16.25
N SER A 32 -46.04 -17.88 -15.30
CA SER A 32 -45.43 -16.88 -14.41
C SER A 32 -43.98 -16.53 -14.78
N ALA A 33 -43.50 -16.98 -15.95
CA ALA A 33 -42.09 -16.89 -16.34
C ALA A 33 -41.54 -15.46 -16.26
N SER A 34 -42.31 -14.45 -16.67
CA SER A 34 -41.89 -13.05 -16.62
C SER A 34 -41.76 -12.51 -15.19
N ALA A 35 -42.66 -12.89 -14.28
CA ALA A 35 -42.61 -12.45 -12.88
C ALA A 35 -41.46 -13.13 -12.14
N ARG A 36 -41.27 -14.44 -12.37
CA ARG A 36 -40.14 -15.19 -11.79
C ARG A 36 -38.80 -14.66 -12.27
N ALA A 37 -38.66 -14.36 -13.57
CA ALA A 37 -37.45 -13.78 -14.11
C ALA A 37 -37.14 -12.41 -13.50
N ALA A 38 -38.16 -11.56 -13.31
CA ALA A 38 -38.00 -10.26 -12.65
C ALA A 38 -37.53 -10.41 -11.18
N ASP A 39 -38.16 -11.31 -10.42
CA ASP A 39 -37.77 -11.60 -9.03
C ASP A 39 -36.36 -12.22 -8.94
N ALA A 40 -35.99 -13.02 -9.93
CA ALA A 40 -34.67 -13.62 -10.02
C ALA A 40 -33.60 -12.58 -10.35
N VAL A 41 -33.87 -11.62 -11.24
CA VAL A 41 -32.97 -10.49 -11.52
C VAL A 41 -32.75 -9.65 -10.27
N GLN A 42 -33.80 -9.39 -9.48
CA GLN A 42 -33.67 -8.63 -8.25
C GLN A 42 -32.84 -9.37 -7.19
N ARG A 43 -33.03 -10.69 -7.04
CA ARG A 43 -32.23 -11.54 -6.14
C ARG A 43 -30.76 -11.62 -6.58
N PHE A 44 -30.51 -11.78 -7.88
CA PHE A 44 -29.18 -11.80 -8.45
C PHE A 44 -28.45 -10.48 -8.21
N ALA A 45 -29.08 -9.34 -8.52
CA ALA A 45 -28.50 -8.02 -8.30
C ALA A 45 -28.18 -7.77 -6.82
N GLY A 46 -29.06 -8.22 -5.91
CA GLY A 46 -28.83 -8.15 -4.47
C GLY A 46 -27.62 -8.97 -4.01
N ALA A 47 -27.47 -10.20 -4.52
CA ALA A 47 -26.34 -11.07 -4.19
C ALA A 47 -25.01 -10.55 -4.76
N VAL A 48 -25.01 -10.00 -5.99
CA VAL A 48 -23.84 -9.33 -6.58
C VAL A 48 -23.43 -8.11 -5.74
N GLY A 49 -24.37 -7.28 -5.31
CA GLY A 49 -24.08 -6.11 -4.48
C GLY A 49 -23.45 -6.46 -3.13
N GLN A 50 -23.88 -7.58 -2.51
CA GLN A 50 -23.29 -8.09 -1.27
C GLN A 50 -21.88 -8.64 -1.49
N LEU A 51 -21.64 -9.36 -2.59
CA LEU A 51 -20.31 -9.81 -3.01
C LEU A 51 -19.37 -8.62 -3.28
N GLU A 52 -19.85 -7.59 -3.95
CA GLU A 52 -19.07 -6.38 -4.23
C GLU A 52 -18.70 -5.64 -2.94
N ALA A 53 -19.65 -5.47 -2.01
CA ALA A 53 -19.38 -4.89 -0.70
C ALA A 53 -18.35 -5.70 0.08
N PHE A 54 -18.42 -7.04 0.00
CA PHE A 54 -17.44 -7.94 0.61
C PHE A 54 -16.06 -7.80 -0.04
N PHE A 55 -15.94 -7.73 -1.37
CA PHE A 55 -14.67 -7.51 -2.06
C PHE A 55 -14.07 -6.14 -1.73
N ARG A 56 -14.89 -5.08 -1.66
CA ARG A 56 -14.43 -3.76 -1.20
C ARG A 56 -13.94 -3.82 0.24
N HIS A 57 -14.65 -4.54 1.12
CA HIS A 57 -14.19 -4.74 2.49
C HIS A 57 -12.85 -5.49 2.55
N LEU A 58 -12.68 -6.54 1.75
CA LEU A 58 -11.39 -7.24 1.60
C LEU A 58 -10.29 -6.33 1.06
N GLN A 59 -10.58 -5.39 0.17
CA GLN A 59 -9.60 -4.41 -0.31
C GLN A 59 -9.23 -3.38 0.77
N THR A 60 -10.16 -3.01 1.66
CA THR A 60 -9.86 -2.12 2.80
C THR A 60 -9.04 -2.81 3.89
N LEU A 61 -9.17 -4.13 4.00
CA LEU A 61 -8.27 -4.97 4.78
C LEU A 61 -6.98 -5.11 3.96
N LYS A 62 -6.10 -4.10 4.07
CA LYS A 62 -4.75 -4.02 3.47
C LYS A 62 -4.20 -5.42 3.17
N PRO A 63 -3.73 -5.74 1.94
CA PRO A 63 -3.20 -7.07 1.65
C PRO A 63 -2.08 -7.35 2.64
N VAL A 64 -2.36 -8.21 3.63
CA VAL A 64 -1.34 -8.84 4.43
C VAL A 64 -0.53 -9.63 3.41
N ALA A 65 0.73 -9.22 3.22
CA ALA A 65 1.64 -9.81 2.24
C ALA A 65 1.45 -11.33 2.23
N ALA A 66 1.11 -11.87 1.06
CA ALA A 66 0.81 -13.29 0.89
C ALA A 66 2.09 -14.10 1.12
N GLY A 67 2.34 -14.46 2.39
CA GLY A 67 3.46 -15.27 2.83
C GLY A 67 4.71 -14.47 3.27
N PRO A 68 5.62 -15.14 4.01
CA PRO A 68 6.81 -14.51 4.61
C PRO A 68 7.76 -13.89 3.59
N ALA A 69 7.80 -14.40 2.35
CA ALA A 69 8.66 -13.89 1.29
C ALA A 69 8.22 -12.50 0.78
N ALA A 70 6.91 -12.25 0.68
CA ALA A 70 6.38 -10.95 0.26
C ALA A 70 6.50 -9.90 1.38
N ALA A 71 6.39 -10.31 2.64
CA ALA A 71 6.64 -9.44 3.79
C ALA A 71 8.11 -9.03 3.89
N GLN A 72 9.03 -9.98 3.67
CA GLN A 72 10.47 -9.72 3.63
C GLN A 72 10.86 -8.84 2.44
N ALA A 73 10.23 -9.00 1.28
CA ALA A 73 10.51 -8.15 0.12
C ALA A 73 10.13 -6.68 0.40
N GLN A 74 8.97 -6.44 1.04
CA GLN A 74 8.58 -5.09 1.45
C GLN A 74 9.51 -4.52 2.52
N GLU A 75 9.86 -5.32 3.53
CA GLU A 75 10.79 -4.90 4.59
C GLU A 75 12.19 -4.58 4.03
N LEU A 76 12.66 -5.34 3.05
CA LEU A 76 13.92 -5.06 2.34
C LEU A 76 13.85 -3.76 1.53
N GLU A 77 12.73 -3.49 0.86
CA GLU A 77 12.54 -2.25 0.10
C GLU A 77 12.50 -1.02 1.03
N ASP A 78 11.82 -1.15 2.18
CA ASP A 78 11.75 -0.12 3.21
C ASP A 78 13.15 0.14 3.82
N LEU A 79 13.89 -0.92 4.18
CA LEU A 79 15.26 -0.82 4.70
C LEU A 79 16.25 -0.25 3.67
N GLN A 80 16.09 -0.59 2.39
CA GLN A 80 16.93 -0.06 1.31
C GLN A 80 16.67 1.44 1.11
N SER A 81 15.42 1.86 1.20
CA SER A 81 15.04 3.28 1.15
C SER A 81 15.62 4.06 2.33
N GLU A 82 15.56 3.49 3.54
CA GLU A 82 16.14 4.10 4.74
C GLU A 82 17.67 4.20 4.66
N LEU A 83 18.34 3.18 4.12
CA LEU A 83 19.79 3.22 3.87
C LEU A 83 20.17 4.34 2.91
N GLN A 84 19.45 4.48 1.79
CA GLN A 84 19.70 5.55 0.82
C GLN A 84 19.50 6.94 1.43
N GLU A 85 18.50 7.12 2.29
CA GLU A 85 18.29 8.37 3.01
C GLU A 85 19.45 8.66 3.97
N LYS A 86 19.88 7.68 4.75
CA LYS A 86 21.03 7.81 5.65
C LYS A 86 22.32 8.13 4.89
N ASP A 87 22.57 7.49 3.75
CA ASP A 87 23.73 7.78 2.91
C ASP A 87 23.72 9.21 2.40
N ARG A 88 22.55 9.74 2.00
CA ARG A 88 22.41 11.16 1.63
C ARG A 88 22.70 12.10 2.80
N LEU A 89 22.21 11.76 3.99
CA LEU A 89 22.48 12.55 5.20
C LEU A 89 23.97 12.54 5.57
N ILE A 90 24.64 11.39 5.44
CA ILE A 90 26.09 11.26 5.67
C ILE A 90 26.87 12.09 4.65
N ALA A 91 26.55 11.97 3.36
CA ALA A 91 27.21 12.76 2.31
C ALA A 91 27.03 14.27 2.54
N HIS A 92 25.83 14.68 2.95
CA HIS A 92 25.56 16.07 3.31
C HIS A 92 26.40 16.52 4.53
N ALA A 93 26.44 15.73 5.59
CA ALA A 93 27.25 16.03 6.78
C ALA A 93 28.75 16.11 6.46
N GLN A 94 29.26 15.21 5.62
CA GLN A 94 30.66 15.23 5.17
C GLN A 94 30.96 16.50 4.37
N SER A 95 30.06 16.94 3.48
CA SER A 95 30.22 18.20 2.75
C SER A 95 30.22 19.41 3.70
N GLN A 96 29.44 19.38 4.77
CA GLN A 96 29.47 20.46 5.76
C GLN A 96 30.78 20.47 6.54
N LEU A 97 31.28 19.29 6.93
CA LEU A 97 32.58 19.17 7.62
C LEU A 97 33.73 19.69 6.75
N SER A 98 33.77 19.35 5.45
CA SER A 98 34.82 19.84 4.56
C SER A 98 34.81 21.37 4.45
N ARG A 99 33.62 21.98 4.34
CA ARG A 99 33.48 23.46 4.34
C ARG A 99 33.98 24.08 5.64
N TRP A 100 33.66 23.48 6.79
CA TRP A 100 34.14 23.98 8.07
C TRP A 100 35.66 23.86 8.21
N GLN A 101 36.26 22.78 7.71
CA GLN A 101 37.72 22.61 7.69
C GLN A 101 38.40 23.67 6.82
N GLU A 102 37.84 23.98 5.64
CA GLU A 102 38.35 25.06 4.78
C GLU A 102 38.27 26.43 5.48
N ILE A 103 37.17 26.73 6.16
CA ILE A 103 37.00 27.98 6.92
C ILE A 103 38.05 28.09 8.03
N LEU A 104 38.29 27.00 8.78
CA LEU A 104 39.28 26.99 9.85
C LEU A 104 40.70 27.22 9.31
N GLN A 105 41.08 26.54 8.22
CA GLN A 105 42.38 26.75 7.57
C GLN A 105 42.58 28.19 7.08
N GLN A 106 41.54 28.81 6.51
CA GLN A 106 41.60 30.22 6.11
C GLN A 106 41.80 31.15 7.30
N GLN A 107 41.16 30.87 8.45
CA GLN A 107 41.38 31.66 9.67
C GLN A 107 42.80 31.53 10.21
N GLU A 108 43.37 30.31 10.21
CA GLU A 108 44.76 30.10 10.61
C GLU A 108 45.72 30.89 9.71
N GLN A 109 45.56 30.83 8.38
CA GLN A 109 46.37 31.61 7.45
C GLN A 109 46.23 33.12 7.64
N LEU A 110 45.02 33.62 7.92
CA LEU A 110 44.80 35.04 8.21
C LEU A 110 45.50 35.46 9.51
N GLN A 111 45.46 34.63 10.55
CA GLN A 111 46.18 34.90 11.80
C GLN A 111 47.69 34.92 11.59
N GLU A 112 48.26 33.95 10.86
CA GLU A 112 49.69 33.91 10.54
C GLU A 112 50.13 35.16 9.75
N ASN A 113 49.37 35.56 8.72
CA ASN A 113 49.67 36.76 7.94
C ASN A 113 49.58 38.05 8.77
N THR A 114 48.63 38.12 9.70
CA THR A 114 48.45 39.30 10.58
C THR A 114 49.56 39.39 11.62
N LEU A 115 49.99 38.25 12.19
CA LEU A 115 51.13 38.17 13.11
C LEU A 115 52.44 38.54 12.39
N PHE A 116 52.65 38.08 11.16
CA PHE A 116 53.83 38.43 10.38
C PHE A 116 53.89 39.91 10.01
N ALA A 117 52.76 40.53 9.63
CA ALA A 117 52.68 41.95 9.35
C ALA A 117 52.90 42.83 10.60
N GLY A 118 52.49 42.37 11.79
CA GLY A 118 52.65 43.09 13.05
C GLY A 118 54.06 43.07 13.65
N ILE A 119 54.95 42.18 13.21
CA ILE A 119 56.34 42.05 13.71
C ILE A 119 57.33 42.88 12.86
N GLY A 120 56.91 43.36 11.68
CA GLY A 120 57.75 44.16 10.76
C GLY A 120 57.54 45.68 10.82
N SER A 121 56.83 46.20 11.83
CA SER A 121 56.58 47.65 12.03
C SER A 121 57.41 48.22 13.18
#